data_AF-A0A1V5PJX2-F1
#
_entry.id   AF-A0A1V5PJX2-F1
#
_cell.length_a   1.000
_cell.length_b   1.000
_cell.length_c   1.000
_cell.angle_alpha   90.00
_cell.angle_beta   90.00
_cell.angle_gamma   90.00
#
_symmetry.space_group_name_H-M   'P 1'
#
loop_
_entity.id
_entity.type
_entity.pdbx_description
1 polymer ?
#
loop_
_entity_poly.entity_id
_entity_poly.type
_entity_poly.pdbx_seq_one_letter_code
_entity_poly.pdbx_strand_id
1 'polypeptide(L)' 'MTDKERKKAKVESLPSNLLDAVEALEKDKLIQDALGPHIAPLYISAKKREWGLYSEQVTQWEIDRYLYKY' A
#
# COMPACT_ATOMS: atom_id res chain seq x y z
N MET A 1 -1.24 -17.97 13.83
CA MET A 1 -2.19 -18.55 12.86
C MET A 1 -1.51 -18.67 11.52
N THR A 2 -1.56 -19.85 10.93
CA THR A 2 -1.21 -20.07 9.52
C THR A 2 -2.23 -19.39 8.60
N ASP A 3 -1.83 -19.11 7.36
CA ASP A 3 -2.69 -18.46 6.35
C ASP A 3 -4.00 -19.23 6.10
N LYS A 4 -3.94 -20.56 6.21
CA LYS A 4 -5.09 -21.46 6.13
C LYS A 4 -6.07 -21.27 7.29
N GLU A 5 -5.58 -21.03 8.50
CA GLU A 5 -6.42 -20.77 9.67
C GLU A 5 -7.09 -19.40 9.61
N ARG A 6 -6.39 -18.38 9.07
CA ARG A 6 -6.94 -17.02 8.88
C ARG A 6 -8.09 -17.01 7.88
N LYS A 7 -7.91 -17.68 6.74
CA LYS A 7 -8.98 -17.84 5.74
C LYS A 7 -10.21 -18.56 6.30
N LYS A 8 -10.02 -19.61 7.11
CA LYS A 8 -11.14 -20.31 7.77
C LYS A 8 -11.89 -19.43 8.77
N ALA A 9 -11.17 -18.55 9.46
CA ALA A 9 -11.74 -17.61 10.42
C ALA A 9 -12.34 -16.34 9.77
N LYS A 10 -12.36 -16.22 8.43
CA LYS A 10 -12.77 -15.02 7.68
C LYS A 10 -12.04 -13.75 8.15
N VAL A 11 -10.81 -13.89 8.62
CA VAL A 11 -9.98 -12.75 8.99
C VAL A 11 -9.26 -12.29 7.73
N GLU A 12 -9.69 -11.17 7.19
CA GLU A 12 -9.00 -10.50 6.09
C GLU A 12 -7.72 -9.85 6.63
N SER A 13 -6.66 -9.93 5.82
CA SER A 13 -5.41 -9.23 6.13
C SER A 13 -5.54 -7.78 5.72
N LEU A 14 -4.94 -6.90 6.52
CA LEU A 14 -4.78 -5.51 6.14
C LEU A 14 -3.91 -5.39 4.88
N PRO A 15 -4.06 -4.29 4.13
CA PRO A 15 -3.16 -3.93 3.04
C PRO A 15 -1.69 -4.10 3.42
N SER A 16 -0.89 -4.70 2.53
CA SER A 16 0.50 -5.08 2.86
C SER A 16 1.50 -3.94 2.60
N ASN A 17 1.08 -2.95 1.83
CA ASN A 17 1.90 -1.81 1.46
C ASN A 17 1.02 -0.54 1.29
N LEU A 18 1.68 0.58 1.02
CA LEU A 18 1.00 1.87 0.86
C LEU A 18 0.05 1.89 -0.34
N LEU A 19 0.43 1.29 -1.47
CA LEU A 19 -0.41 1.26 -2.66
C LEU A 19 -1.72 0.53 -2.40
N ASP A 20 -1.64 -0.69 -1.84
CA ASP A 20 -2.81 -1.49 -1.47
C ASP A 20 -3.74 -0.71 -0.52
N ALA A 21 -3.17 0.04 0.43
CA ALA A 21 -3.94 0.81 1.40
C ALA A 21 -4.65 2.00 0.75
N VAL A 22 -3.99 2.68 -0.18
CA VAL A 22 -4.57 3.80 -0.93
C VAL A 22 -5.66 3.31 -1.88
N GLU A 23 -5.48 2.16 -2.52
CA GLU A 23 -6.50 1.53 -3.36
C GLU A 23 -7.71 1.05 -2.54
N ALA A 24 -7.50 0.56 -1.32
CA ALA A 24 -8.58 0.21 -0.41
C ALA A 24 -9.38 1.46 0.01
N LEU A 25 -8.68 2.56 0.35
CA LEU A 25 -9.30 3.86 0.66
C LEU A 25 -10.07 4.41 -0.55
N GLU A 26 -9.56 4.23 -1.77
CA GLU A 26 -10.24 4.66 -3.00
C GLU A 26 -11.56 3.89 -3.27
N LYS A 27 -11.75 2.73 -2.64
CA LYS A 27 -12.99 1.93 -2.74
C LYS A 27 -13.94 2.17 -1.57
N ASP A 28 -13.48 2.79 -0.49
CA ASP A 28 -14.26 3.03 0.72
C ASP A 28 -14.98 4.39 0.68
N LYS A 29 -16.29 4.35 0.39
CA LYS A 29 -17.14 5.55 0.35
C LYS A 29 -17.26 6.25 1.69
N LEU A 30 -17.30 5.51 2.81
CA LEU A 30 -17.43 6.10 4.14
C LEU A 30 -16.22 6.99 4.44
N ILE A 31 -15.02 6.47 4.15
CA ILE A 31 -13.77 7.21 4.37
C ILE A 31 -13.66 8.39 3.40
N GLN A 32 -14.06 8.22 2.14
CA GLN A 32 -14.06 9.32 1.17
C GLN A 32 -15.02 10.45 1.55
N ASP A 33 -16.23 10.11 2.00
CA ASP A 33 -17.22 11.08 2.43
C ASP A 33 -16.76 11.80 3.71
N ALA A 34 -16.09 11.09 4.62
CA ALA A 34 -15.51 11.68 5.84
C ALA A 34 -14.37 12.66 5.55
N LEU A 35 -13.52 12.38 4.56
CA LEU A 35 -12.45 13.28 4.11
C LEU A 35 -12.97 14.43 3.23
N GLY A 36 -14.08 14.19 2.55
CA GLY A 36 -14.72 15.13 1.66
C GLY A 36 -14.14 15.14 0.23
N PRO A 37 -14.88 15.73 -0.72
CA PRO A 37 -14.63 15.59 -2.16
C PRO A 37 -13.36 16.28 -2.65
N HIS A 38 -12.81 17.23 -1.89
CA HIS A 38 -11.58 17.93 -2.26
C HIS A 38 -10.33 17.24 -1.71
N ILE A 39 -10.39 16.74 -0.47
CA ILE A 39 -9.20 16.20 0.22
C ILE A 39 -8.93 14.77 -0.21
N ALA A 40 -9.95 13.92 -0.34
CA ALA A 40 -9.80 12.52 -0.70
C ALA A 40 -8.99 12.32 -2.01
N PRO A 41 -9.35 12.93 -3.16
CA PRO A 41 -8.59 12.73 -4.40
C PRO A 41 -7.19 13.33 -4.35
N LEU A 42 -7.00 14.47 -3.68
CA LEU A 42 -5.67 15.07 -3.50
C LEU A 42 -4.77 14.15 -2.68
N TYR A 43 -5.27 13.62 -1.57
CA TYR A 43 -4.54 12.68 -0.72
C TYR A 43 -4.18 11.40 -1.46
N ILE A 44 -5.13 10.78 -2.16
CA ILE A 44 -4.91 9.57 -2.98
C ILE A 44 -3.82 9.83 -4.02
N SER A 45 -3.91 10.94 -4.76
CA SER A 45 -2.94 11.26 -5.81
C SER A 45 -1.53 11.51 -5.25
N ALA A 46 -1.42 12.19 -4.11
CA ALA A 46 -0.16 12.43 -3.44
C ALA A 46 0.48 11.12 -2.95
N LYS A 47 -0.31 10.23 -2.36
CA LYS A 47 0.19 8.95 -1.85
C LYS A 47 0.55 7.95 -2.95
N LYS A 48 -0.19 7.94 -4.07
CA LYS A 48 0.22 7.16 -5.26
C LYS A 48 1.55 7.64 -5.83
N ARG A 49 1.78 8.97 -5.85
CA ARG A 49 3.07 9.54 -6.27
C ARG A 49 4.22 9.17 -5.32
N GLU A 50 4.00 9.28 -4.02
CA GLU A 50 4.96 8.86 -2.99
C GLU A 50 5.36 7.39 -3.16
N TRP A 51 4.37 6.52 -3.39
CA TRP A 51 4.62 5.11 -3.67
C TRP A 51 5.45 4.89 -4.94
N GLY A 52 5.14 5.62 -6.02
CA GLY A 52 5.93 5.56 -7.26
C GLY A 52 7.39 5.92 -7.03
N LEU A 53 7.65 7.04 -6.34
CA LEU A 53 9.00 7.48 -5.99
C LEU A 53 9.76 6.44 -5.16
N TYR A 54 9.09 5.83 -4.18
CA TYR A 54 9.69 4.77 -3.37
C TYR A 54 10.00 3.51 -4.20
N SER A 55 9.09 3.10 -5.07
CA SER A 55 9.22 1.87 -5.86
C SER A 55 10.29 1.96 -6.96
N GLU A 56 10.57 3.17 -7.43
CA GLU A 56 11.64 3.44 -8.41
C GLU A 56 13.03 3.52 -7.77
N GLN A 57 13.11 3.62 -6.45
CA GLN A 57 14.38 3.76 -5.74
C GLN A 57 15.11 2.43 -5.64
N VAL A 58 16.36 2.39 -6.12
CA VAL A 58 17.29 1.30 -5.77
C VAL A 58 17.81 1.55 -4.37
N THR A 59 17.41 0.68 -3.45
CA THR A 59 17.75 0.78 -2.04
C THR A 59 19.12 0.20 -1.74
N GLN A 60 19.74 0.63 -0.64
CA GLN A 60 21.03 0.09 -0.20
C GLN A 60 20.95 -1.43 0.04
N TRP A 61 19.82 -1.93 0.54
CA TRP A 61 19.62 -3.37 0.74
C TRP A 61 19.70 -4.16 -0.57
N GLU A 62 19.14 -3.62 -1.67
CA GLU A 62 19.22 -4.26 -2.99
C GLU A 62 20.66 -4.25 -3.50
N ILE A 63 21.38 -3.15 -3.33
CA ILE A 63 22.80 -3.04 -3.68
C ILE A 63 23.62 -4.08 -2.91
N ASP A 64 23.50 -4.12 -1.59
CA ASP A 64 24.26 -5.03 -0.73
C ASP A 64 23.96 -6.50 -1.06
N ARG A 65 22.74 -6.80 -1.48
CA ARG A 65 22.29 -8.16 -1.77
C ARG A 65 22.61 -8.63 -3.18
N TYR A 66 22.59 -7.73 -4.17
CA TYR A 66 22.62 -8.12 -5.58
C TYR A 66 23.85 -7.61 -6.34
N LEU A 67 24.50 -6.53 -5.92
CA LEU A 67 25.61 -5.92 -6.69
C LEU A 67 26.84 -6.83 -6.81
N TYR A 68 27.14 -7.63 -5.78
CA TYR A 68 28.31 -8.52 -5.77
C TYR A 68 27.95 -10.01 -5.87
N LYS A 69 26.65 -10.34 -5.93
CA LYS A 69 26.18 -11.72 -6.07
C LYS A 69 26.06 -12.18 -7.52
N TYR A 70 26.16 -11.24 -8.45
CA TYR A 70 26.15 -11.42 -9.90
C TYR A 70 27.30 -10.61 -10.50
#